data_AF-T2MA98-F1
#
_entry.id   AF-T2MA98-F1
#
_cell.length_a   1.000
_cell.length_b   1.000
_cell.length_c   1.000
_cell.angle_alpha   90.00
_cell.angle_beta   90.00
_cell.angle_gamma   90.00
#
_symmetry.space_group_name_H-M   'P 1'
#
loop_
_entity.id
_entity.type
_entity.pdbx_description
1 polymer ?
#
loop_
_entity_poly.entity_id
_entity_poly.type
_entity_poly.pdbx_seq_one_letter_code
_entity_poly.pdbx_strand_id
1 'polypeptide(L)'
;YKNRRTGLFKVQNLALMAAEFSTKNNSRLERIHQKFKNSVENGKFYEASQMTKTLYFRYKSQKKYEDAEYILYDSVIILLEHNQHESAFDLGRLLVKLYTETKKNISDESLEKICKILSLSSKSSESRNDYISEALSWSSQEGYKYGHPQLHSVIANKYWQEKDYHSARKHFSYTNDGCQCAMFLIEYHILSGFPGEIDLFVTQAVLQFLCLRNQPTANTTFINYTSNHPGIHRTNYPYKQPLLNFIAFLLLIIEKGNVEQYAILCEHYQPSIHKDPTYSQYLDKIGQIFFGIPPPKKEKSGIFGLLDNLMESMFSTESSEETEKMAVVAEEVD
;
A
#
# COMPACT_ATOMS: atom_id res chain seq x y z
N TYR A 1 32.14 5.64 -14.99
CA TYR A 1 31.72 5.73 -16.40
C TYR A 1 30.62 4.75 -16.85
N LYS A 2 30.10 3.83 -16.02
CA LYS A 2 29.01 2.91 -16.42
C LYS A 2 27.57 3.37 -16.10
N ASN A 3 27.36 4.46 -15.36
CA ASN A 3 26.02 4.92 -14.94
C ASN A 3 25.35 5.99 -15.84
N ARG A 4 25.97 6.40 -16.96
CA ARG A 4 25.33 7.36 -17.89
C ARG A 4 24.60 6.72 -19.08
N ARG A 5 24.80 5.43 -19.36
CA ARG A 5 24.13 4.74 -20.48
C ARG A 5 22.73 4.23 -20.15
N THR A 6 22.42 3.91 -18.89
CA THR A 6 21.09 3.42 -18.48
C THR A 6 20.01 4.52 -18.45
N GLY A 7 20.39 5.78 -18.25
CA GLY A 7 19.48 6.93 -18.34
C GLY A 7 19.04 7.25 -19.77
N LEU A 8 19.94 7.12 -20.75
CA LEU A 8 19.63 7.37 -22.16
C LEU A 8 18.72 6.29 -22.78
N PHE A 9 18.88 5.03 -22.39
CA PHE A 9 18.00 3.94 -22.85
C PHE A 9 16.57 4.01 -22.29
N LYS A 10 16.37 4.58 -21.08
CA LYS A 10 15.01 4.78 -20.50
C LYS A 10 14.24 5.94 -21.15
N VAL A 11 14.93 7.01 -21.55
CA VAL A 11 14.30 8.15 -22.25
C VAL A 11 13.96 7.78 -23.70
N GLN A 12 14.78 6.93 -24.35
CA GLN A 12 14.47 6.41 -25.68
C GLN A 12 13.27 5.46 -25.70
N ASN A 13 13.06 4.64 -24.67
CA ASN A 13 11.88 3.76 -24.61
C ASN A 13 10.55 4.51 -24.37
N LEU A 14 10.56 5.63 -23.64
CA LEU A 14 9.39 6.51 -23.53
C LEU A 14 9.07 7.24 -24.84
N ALA A 15 10.10 7.61 -25.61
CA ALA A 15 9.93 8.18 -26.94
C ALA A 15 9.46 7.15 -27.98
N LEU A 16 9.84 5.87 -27.84
CA LEU A 16 9.36 4.77 -28.68
C LEU A 16 7.91 4.36 -28.36
N MET A 17 7.49 4.37 -27.09
CA MET A 17 6.08 4.13 -26.72
C MET A 17 5.14 5.23 -27.25
N ALA A 18 5.62 6.46 -27.37
CA ALA A 18 4.89 7.55 -28.03
C ALA A 18 4.80 7.38 -29.57
N ALA A 19 5.65 6.54 -30.16
CA ALA A 19 5.80 6.41 -31.62
C ALA A 19 4.91 5.31 -32.24
N GLU A 20 4.34 4.38 -31.46
CA GLU A 20 3.59 3.23 -32.00
C GLU A 20 2.05 3.40 -32.06
N PHE A 21 1.50 4.56 -31.71
CA PHE A 21 0.07 4.86 -31.86
C PHE A 21 -0.24 5.64 -33.16
N SER A 22 -0.87 4.96 -34.13
CA SER A 22 -1.58 5.46 -35.34
C SER A 22 -1.43 6.96 -35.68
N THR A 23 -0.66 7.24 -36.74
CA THR A 23 -0.10 8.55 -37.14
C THR A 23 -1.09 9.71 -37.39
N LYS A 24 -2.41 9.47 -37.52
CA LYS A 24 -3.41 10.56 -37.65
C LYS A 24 -3.97 11.05 -36.32
N ASN A 25 -4.15 10.16 -35.34
CA ASN A 25 -4.65 10.54 -34.00
C ASN A 25 -3.60 11.32 -33.21
N ASN A 26 -2.31 11.03 -33.43
CA ASN A 26 -1.20 11.67 -32.73
C ASN A 26 -1.18 13.20 -32.94
N SER A 27 -1.39 13.66 -34.19
CA SER A 27 -1.37 15.11 -34.50
C SER A 27 -2.44 15.94 -33.76
N ARG A 28 -3.61 15.35 -33.47
CA ARG A 28 -4.70 16.03 -32.77
C ARG A 28 -4.45 16.03 -31.26
N LEU A 29 -3.98 14.90 -30.73
CA LEU A 29 -3.60 14.77 -29.32
C LEU A 29 -2.44 15.71 -28.98
N GLU A 30 -1.42 15.80 -29.85
CA GLU A 30 -0.31 16.75 -29.71
C GLU A 30 -0.78 18.21 -29.67
N ARG A 31 -1.73 18.61 -30.54
CA ARG A 31 -2.28 19.99 -30.51
C ARG A 31 -3.05 20.28 -29.23
N ILE A 32 -3.80 19.30 -28.73
CA ILE A 32 -4.54 19.41 -27.47
C ILE A 32 -3.56 19.52 -26.30
N HIS A 33 -2.54 18.68 -26.29
CA HIS A 33 -1.48 18.66 -25.30
C HIS A 33 -0.67 19.98 -25.31
N GLN A 34 -0.34 20.53 -26.47
CA GLN A 34 0.29 21.85 -26.55
C GLN A 34 -0.61 22.96 -26.01
N LYS A 35 -1.93 22.94 -26.31
CA LYS A 35 -2.87 23.90 -25.72
C LYS A 35 -2.90 23.78 -24.20
N PHE A 36 -2.89 22.56 -23.67
CA PHE A 36 -2.84 22.31 -22.23
C PHE A 36 -1.56 22.88 -21.62
N LYS A 37 -0.39 22.55 -22.18
CA LYS A 37 0.90 23.09 -21.74
C LYS A 37 0.94 24.61 -21.77
N ASN A 38 0.49 25.22 -22.87
CA ASN A 38 0.42 26.68 -22.96
C ASN A 38 -0.50 27.27 -21.88
N SER A 39 -1.65 26.65 -21.57
CA SER A 39 -2.52 27.12 -20.48
C SER A 39 -1.83 27.01 -19.12
N VAL A 40 -1.11 25.91 -18.85
CA VAL A 40 -0.35 25.70 -17.60
C VAL A 40 0.80 26.72 -17.48
N GLU A 41 1.57 26.94 -18.55
CA GLU A 41 2.67 27.92 -18.58
C GLU A 41 2.18 29.35 -18.36
N ASN A 42 0.95 29.67 -18.79
CA ASN A 42 0.31 30.95 -18.55
C ASN A 42 -0.38 31.05 -17.17
N GLY A 43 -0.19 30.07 -16.27
CA GLY A 43 -0.76 30.04 -14.93
C GLY A 43 -2.26 29.74 -14.86
N LYS A 44 -2.87 29.30 -15.96
CA LYS A 44 -4.31 29.01 -16.07
C LYS A 44 -4.62 27.56 -15.73
N PHE A 45 -4.22 27.12 -14.54
CA PHE A 45 -4.30 25.72 -14.12
C PHE A 45 -5.74 25.18 -14.03
N TYR A 46 -6.66 25.99 -13.52
CA TYR A 46 -8.07 25.61 -13.43
C TYR A 46 -8.68 25.39 -14.83
N GLU A 47 -8.45 26.31 -15.77
CA GLU A 47 -8.92 26.17 -17.16
C GLU A 47 -8.32 24.93 -17.82
N ALA A 48 -7.03 24.65 -17.59
CA ALA A 48 -6.35 23.46 -18.09
C ALA A 48 -6.99 22.18 -17.54
N SER A 49 -7.31 22.13 -16.24
CA SER A 49 -8.00 21.00 -15.62
C SER A 49 -9.41 20.79 -16.18
N GLN A 50 -10.22 21.85 -16.28
CA GLN A 50 -11.58 21.77 -16.85
C GLN A 50 -11.59 21.34 -18.32
N MET A 51 -10.61 21.82 -19.10
CA MET A 51 -10.42 21.37 -20.47
C MET A 51 -10.12 19.86 -20.52
N THR A 52 -9.26 19.37 -19.63
CA THR A 52 -8.92 17.95 -19.52
C THR A 52 -10.14 17.10 -19.18
N LYS A 53 -10.95 17.53 -18.21
CA LYS A 53 -12.22 16.86 -17.87
C LYS A 53 -13.17 16.77 -19.06
N THR A 54 -13.32 17.87 -19.79
CA THR A 54 -14.19 17.91 -20.98
C THR A 54 -13.72 16.93 -22.05
N LEU A 55 -12.40 16.86 -22.28
CA LEU A 55 -11.78 15.92 -23.21
C LEU A 55 -11.97 14.47 -22.77
N TYR A 56 -11.75 14.19 -21.48
CA TYR A 56 -11.97 12.88 -20.86
C TYR A 56 -13.39 12.38 -21.11
N PHE A 57 -14.42 13.15 -20.76
CA PHE A 57 -15.82 12.72 -20.96
C PHE A 57 -16.16 12.49 -22.43
N ARG A 58 -15.58 13.31 -23.33
CA ARG A 58 -15.74 13.14 -24.78
C ARG A 58 -15.07 11.87 -25.31
N TYR A 59 -13.86 11.54 -24.85
CA TYR A 59 -13.18 10.32 -25.28
C TYR A 59 -13.83 9.07 -24.68
N LYS A 60 -14.26 9.15 -23.42
CA LYS A 60 -15.04 8.10 -22.75
C LYS A 60 -16.35 7.80 -23.49
N SER A 61 -17.12 8.82 -23.90
CA SER A 61 -18.36 8.60 -24.68
C SER A 61 -18.11 8.00 -26.07
N GLN A 62 -16.93 8.24 -26.63
CA GLN A 62 -16.46 7.63 -27.89
C GLN A 62 -15.82 6.25 -27.70
N LYS A 63 -15.76 5.72 -26.47
CA LYS A 63 -15.04 4.48 -26.11
C LYS A 63 -13.56 4.48 -26.49
N LYS A 64 -12.94 5.67 -26.53
CA LYS A 64 -11.49 5.85 -26.76
C LYS A 64 -10.77 5.90 -25.41
N TYR A 65 -10.69 4.76 -24.75
CA TYR A 65 -10.21 4.69 -23.36
C TYR A 65 -8.71 4.95 -23.24
N GLU A 66 -7.93 4.54 -24.24
CA GLU A 66 -6.48 4.78 -24.29
C GLU A 66 -6.17 6.28 -24.44
N ASP A 67 -6.91 6.98 -25.31
CA ASP A 67 -6.78 8.42 -25.49
C ASP A 67 -7.18 9.19 -24.21
N ALA A 68 -8.22 8.69 -23.52
CA ALA A 68 -8.71 9.26 -22.26
C ALA A 68 -7.68 9.06 -21.12
N GLU A 69 -7.11 7.87 -21.01
CA GLU A 69 -6.04 7.53 -20.07
C GLU A 69 -4.81 8.40 -20.30
N TYR A 70 -4.35 8.51 -21.55
CA TYR A 70 -3.18 9.31 -21.92
C TYR A 70 -3.34 10.77 -21.48
N ILE A 71 -4.47 11.40 -21.84
CA ILE A 71 -4.71 12.81 -21.52
C ILE A 71 -4.86 13.04 -20.01
N LEU A 72 -5.55 12.15 -19.30
CA LEU A 72 -5.67 12.26 -17.84
C LEU A 72 -4.29 12.15 -17.18
N TYR A 73 -3.56 11.07 -17.46
CA TYR A 73 -2.27 10.81 -16.83
C TYR A 73 -1.26 11.93 -17.11
N ASP A 74 -1.11 12.34 -18.37
CA ASP A 74 -0.17 13.39 -18.75
C ASP A 74 -0.50 14.74 -18.08
N SER A 75 -1.79 15.10 -18.03
CA SER A 75 -2.25 16.33 -17.37
C SER A 75 -1.99 16.30 -15.86
N VAL A 76 -2.18 15.15 -15.20
CA VAL A 76 -1.89 14.97 -13.77
C VAL A 76 -0.41 15.20 -13.49
N ILE A 77 0.49 14.60 -14.29
CA ILE A 77 1.94 14.75 -14.11
C ILE A 77 2.34 16.23 -14.24
N ILE A 78 1.88 16.91 -15.29
CA ILE A 78 2.21 18.32 -15.50
C ILE A 78 1.69 19.21 -14.36
N LEU A 79 0.49 18.96 -13.85
CA LEU A 79 -0.06 19.71 -12.71
C LEU A 79 0.74 19.47 -11.43
N LEU A 80 1.19 18.25 -11.17
CA LEU A 80 2.05 17.93 -10.01
C LEU A 80 3.41 18.64 -10.12
N GLU A 81 4.01 18.67 -11.31
CA GLU A 81 5.26 19.40 -11.58
C GLU A 81 5.13 20.91 -11.31
N HIS A 82 3.93 21.47 -11.45
CA HIS A 82 3.60 22.87 -11.16
C HIS A 82 2.99 23.07 -9.75
N ASN A 83 3.11 22.08 -8.86
CA ASN A 83 2.59 22.09 -7.48
C ASN A 83 1.06 22.31 -7.36
N GLN A 84 0.30 21.97 -8.40
CA GLN A 84 -1.17 22.07 -8.43
C GLN A 84 -1.82 20.77 -7.95
N HIS A 85 -1.56 20.40 -6.69
CA HIS A 85 -1.93 19.09 -6.12
C HIS A 85 -3.44 18.80 -6.16
N GLU A 86 -4.29 19.74 -5.76
CA GLU A 86 -5.75 19.51 -5.71
C GLU A 86 -6.32 19.20 -7.11
N SER A 87 -5.93 19.99 -8.12
CA SER A 87 -6.36 19.76 -9.50
C SER A 87 -5.78 18.46 -10.07
N ALA A 88 -4.54 18.12 -9.69
CA ALA A 88 -3.91 16.88 -10.11
C ALA A 88 -4.62 15.65 -9.53
N PHE A 89 -4.94 15.63 -8.23
CA PHE A 89 -5.60 14.49 -7.61
C PHE A 89 -7.04 14.31 -8.10
N ASP A 90 -7.77 15.40 -8.33
CA ASP A 90 -9.11 15.37 -8.95
C ASP A 90 -9.08 14.72 -10.35
N LEU A 91 -8.09 15.05 -11.19
CA LEU A 91 -7.89 14.34 -12.47
C LEU A 91 -7.37 12.90 -12.28
N GLY A 92 -6.54 12.66 -11.26
CA GLY A 92 -6.04 11.33 -10.91
C GLY A 92 -7.16 10.38 -10.51
N ARG A 93 -8.16 10.86 -9.77
CA ARG A 93 -9.37 10.11 -9.43
C ARG A 93 -10.17 9.73 -10.66
N LEU A 94 -10.29 10.63 -11.64
CA LEU A 94 -10.91 10.29 -12.93
C LEU A 94 -10.15 9.19 -13.68
N LEU A 95 -8.82 9.12 -13.55
CA LEU A 95 -8.01 8.04 -14.12
C LEU A 95 -8.30 6.70 -13.44
N VAL A 96 -8.34 6.67 -12.10
CA VAL A 96 -8.69 5.45 -11.35
C VAL A 96 -10.13 5.01 -11.64
N LYS A 97 -11.07 5.96 -11.72
CA LYS A 97 -12.45 5.70 -12.10
C LYS A 97 -12.56 5.11 -13.51
N LEU A 98 -11.81 5.64 -14.48
CA LEU A 98 -11.74 5.08 -15.83
C LEU A 98 -11.28 3.62 -15.79
N TYR A 99 -10.22 3.30 -15.02
CA TYR A 99 -9.75 1.92 -14.89
C TYR A 99 -10.80 1.00 -14.25
N THR A 100 -11.51 1.48 -13.23
CA THR A 100 -12.55 0.73 -12.54
C THR A 100 -13.74 0.43 -13.46
N GLU A 101 -14.26 1.44 -14.15
CA GLU A 101 -15.41 1.29 -15.06
C GLU A 101 -15.09 0.45 -16.30
N THR A 102 -13.85 0.51 -16.77
CA THR A 102 -13.39 -0.30 -17.92
C THR A 102 -12.88 -1.68 -17.50
N LYS A 103 -12.92 -2.02 -16.21
CA LYS A 103 -12.39 -3.27 -15.64
C LYS A 103 -10.95 -3.54 -16.09
N LYS A 104 -10.11 -2.50 -16.09
CA LYS A 104 -8.71 -2.62 -16.48
C LYS A 104 -7.96 -3.46 -15.44
N ASN A 105 -7.40 -4.58 -15.89
CA ASN A 105 -6.57 -5.45 -15.07
C ASN A 105 -5.29 -4.71 -14.62
N ILE A 106 -4.78 -5.06 -13.44
CA ILE A 106 -3.48 -4.57 -12.97
C ILE A 106 -2.38 -5.12 -13.88
N SER A 107 -1.67 -4.21 -14.54
CA SER A 107 -0.40 -4.44 -15.23
C SER A 107 0.69 -3.54 -14.65
N ASP A 108 1.96 -3.88 -14.88
CA ASP A 108 3.12 -3.07 -14.46
C ASP A 108 2.97 -1.61 -14.90
N GLU A 109 2.51 -1.36 -16.13
CA GLU A 109 2.31 -0.02 -16.67
C GLU A 109 1.19 0.73 -15.93
N SER A 110 0.03 0.11 -15.76
CA SER A 110 -1.11 0.75 -15.10
C SER A 110 -0.79 1.08 -13.64
N LEU A 111 -0.11 0.17 -12.94
CA LEU A 111 0.30 0.31 -11.56
C LEU A 111 1.40 1.38 -11.42
N GLU A 112 2.38 1.41 -12.32
CA GLU A 112 3.42 2.43 -12.34
C GLU A 112 2.81 3.84 -12.48
N LYS A 113 1.82 4.03 -13.36
CA LYS A 113 1.11 5.31 -13.50
C LYS A 113 0.46 5.76 -12.20
N ILE A 114 -0.29 4.87 -11.53
CA ILE A 114 -0.96 5.16 -10.25
C ILE A 114 0.06 5.48 -9.15
N CYS A 115 1.11 4.66 -9.04
CA CYS A 115 2.19 4.87 -8.07
C CYS A 115 2.94 6.19 -8.30
N LYS A 116 3.20 6.54 -9.56
CA LYS A 116 3.96 7.73 -9.90
C LYS A 116 3.22 9.02 -9.51
N ILE A 117 1.91 9.06 -9.67
CA ILE A 117 1.07 10.19 -9.23
C ILE A 117 1.27 10.47 -7.74
N LEU A 118 1.24 9.43 -6.90
CA LEU A 118 1.48 9.57 -5.46
C LEU A 118 2.92 9.97 -5.13
N SER A 119 3.90 9.40 -5.83
CA SER A 119 5.31 9.67 -5.59
C SER A 119 5.70 11.13 -5.83
N LEU A 120 5.02 11.81 -6.78
CA LEU A 120 5.25 13.21 -7.12
C LEU A 120 4.49 14.19 -6.22
N SER A 121 3.56 13.71 -5.40
CA SER A 121 2.88 14.55 -4.42
C SER A 121 3.89 15.04 -3.38
N SER A 122 3.81 16.32 -2.98
CA SER A 122 4.69 16.92 -1.97
C SER A 122 3.93 17.38 -0.72
N LYS A 123 2.60 17.46 -0.80
CA LYS A 123 1.72 17.90 0.29
C LYS A 123 0.68 16.84 0.62
N SER A 124 0.39 16.72 1.91
CA SER A 124 -0.80 16.03 2.40
C SER A 124 -2.03 16.89 2.16
N SER A 125 -3.09 16.29 1.62
CA SER A 125 -4.40 16.92 1.44
C SER A 125 -5.51 15.88 1.44
N GLU A 126 -6.75 16.33 1.61
CA GLU A 126 -7.94 15.48 1.59
C GLU A 126 -8.11 14.80 0.21
N SER A 127 -7.93 15.55 -0.88
CA SER A 127 -7.95 15.00 -2.25
C SER A 127 -6.91 13.90 -2.49
N ARG A 128 -5.77 13.94 -1.78
CA ARG A 128 -4.79 12.86 -1.82
C ARG A 128 -5.31 11.60 -1.13
N ASN A 129 -5.94 11.75 0.04
CA ASN A 129 -6.50 10.61 0.77
C ASN A 129 -7.64 9.95 -0.01
N ASP A 130 -8.50 10.76 -0.65
CA ASP A 130 -9.52 10.27 -1.59
C ASP A 130 -8.90 9.47 -2.74
N TYR A 131 -7.85 10.01 -3.36
CA TYR A 131 -7.12 9.31 -4.42
C TYR A 131 -6.52 7.99 -3.93
N ILE A 132 -5.91 7.97 -2.74
CA ILE A 132 -5.34 6.75 -2.13
C ILE A 132 -6.44 5.70 -1.95
N SER A 133 -7.59 6.08 -1.40
CA SER A 133 -8.71 5.18 -1.16
C SER A 133 -9.23 4.58 -2.47
N GLU A 134 -9.49 5.41 -3.49
CA GLU A 134 -9.93 4.94 -4.81
C GLU A 134 -8.88 4.05 -5.48
N ALA A 135 -7.60 4.42 -5.43
CA ALA A 135 -6.51 3.64 -6.02
C ALA A 135 -6.35 2.27 -5.35
N LEU A 136 -6.48 2.21 -4.02
CA LEU A 136 -6.45 0.96 -3.28
C LEU A 136 -7.63 0.07 -3.62
N SER A 137 -8.84 0.65 -3.70
CA SER A 137 -10.05 -0.04 -4.12
C SER A 137 -9.89 -0.64 -5.53
N TRP A 138 -9.43 0.15 -6.50
CA TRP A 138 -9.13 -0.36 -7.84
C TRP A 138 -8.06 -1.47 -7.84
N SER A 139 -7.04 -1.34 -6.99
CA SER A 139 -5.95 -2.32 -6.89
C SER A 139 -6.34 -3.59 -6.12
N SER A 140 -7.53 -3.63 -5.53
CA SER A 140 -8.05 -4.78 -4.77
C SER A 140 -8.67 -5.85 -5.68
N GLN A 141 -7.94 -6.21 -6.75
CA GLN A 141 -8.36 -7.22 -7.72
C GLN A 141 -7.99 -8.64 -7.27
N GLU A 142 -8.29 -9.66 -8.08
CA GLU A 142 -8.00 -11.06 -7.76
C GLU A 142 -6.52 -11.26 -7.39
N GLY A 143 -6.28 -11.88 -6.23
CA GLY A 143 -4.94 -12.05 -5.65
C GLY A 143 -4.48 -10.94 -4.69
N TYR A 144 -5.17 -9.79 -4.66
CA TYR A 144 -4.80 -8.63 -3.85
C TYR A 144 -5.97 -8.12 -3.00
N LYS A 145 -6.53 -8.95 -2.12
CA LYS A 145 -7.73 -8.62 -1.32
C LYS A 145 -7.69 -7.24 -0.65
N TYR A 146 -6.51 -6.80 -0.23
CA TYR A 146 -6.32 -5.55 0.52
C TYR A 146 -5.64 -4.44 -0.29
N GLY A 147 -5.52 -4.62 -1.61
CA GLY A 147 -4.78 -3.73 -2.50
C GLY A 147 -3.38 -4.24 -2.83
N HIS A 148 -2.78 -3.67 -3.87
CA HIS A 148 -1.52 -4.16 -4.42
C HIS A 148 -0.33 -3.77 -3.51
N PRO A 149 0.57 -4.70 -3.12
CA PRO A 149 1.68 -4.44 -2.19
C PRO A 149 2.60 -3.29 -2.61
N GLN A 150 2.88 -3.13 -3.92
CA GLN A 150 3.69 -2.02 -4.42
C GLN A 150 3.03 -0.65 -4.21
N LEU A 151 1.70 -0.56 -4.33
CA LEU A 151 0.97 0.67 -4.06
C LEU A 151 1.06 1.01 -2.57
N HIS A 152 0.86 0.00 -1.70
CA HIS A 152 1.10 0.14 -0.26
C HIS A 152 2.54 0.61 0.05
N SER A 153 3.56 0.09 -0.64
CA SER A 153 4.94 0.52 -0.43
C SER A 153 5.14 2.00 -0.74
N VAL A 154 4.54 2.51 -1.82
CA VAL A 154 4.63 3.94 -2.17
C VAL A 154 3.91 4.81 -1.13
N ILE A 155 2.70 4.40 -0.72
CA ILE A 155 1.91 5.12 0.28
C ILE A 155 2.62 5.13 1.65
N ALA A 156 3.10 3.97 2.10
CA ALA A 156 3.80 3.82 3.37
C ALA A 156 5.05 4.71 3.43
N ASN A 157 5.85 4.71 2.36
CA ASN A 157 7.03 5.57 2.25
C ASN A 157 6.67 7.06 2.24
N LYS A 158 5.56 7.43 1.62
CA LYS A 158 5.10 8.82 1.59
C LYS A 158 4.74 9.31 3.00
N TYR A 159 3.94 8.55 3.74
CA TYR A 159 3.61 8.88 5.13
C TYR A 159 4.84 8.85 6.04
N TRP A 160 5.77 7.92 5.80
CA TRP A 160 7.02 7.85 6.56
C TRP A 160 7.89 9.09 6.35
N GLN A 161 8.05 9.57 5.12
CA GLN A 161 8.75 10.82 4.81
C GLN A 161 8.10 12.03 5.51
N GLU A 162 6.77 12.00 5.64
CA GLU A 162 5.97 13.03 6.32
C GLU A 162 5.94 12.88 7.85
N LYS A 163 6.63 11.87 8.40
CA LYS A 163 6.67 11.55 9.83
C LYS A 163 5.29 11.18 10.42
N ASP A 164 4.32 10.85 9.56
CA ASP A 164 3.07 10.22 9.97
C ASP A 164 3.27 8.71 10.12
N TYR A 165 3.90 8.33 11.24
CA TYR A 165 4.23 6.93 11.51
C TYR A 165 2.98 6.06 11.67
N HIS A 166 1.86 6.62 12.17
CA HIS A 166 0.64 5.86 12.37
C HIS A 166 0.06 5.39 11.03
N SER A 167 -0.09 6.32 10.08
CA SER A 167 -0.57 5.98 8.73
C SER A 167 0.44 5.11 7.98
N ALA A 168 1.74 5.43 8.08
CA ALA A 168 2.80 4.63 7.46
C ALA A 168 2.77 3.17 7.95
N ARG A 169 2.62 2.95 9.26
CA ARG A 169 2.56 1.61 9.87
C ARG A 169 1.43 0.77 9.28
N LYS A 170 0.24 1.34 9.12
CA LYS A 170 -0.92 0.64 8.52
C LYS A 170 -0.58 0.12 7.14
N HIS A 171 0.04 0.94 6.28
CA HIS A 171 0.39 0.52 4.93
C HIS A 171 1.58 -0.44 4.88
N PHE A 172 2.59 -0.28 5.74
CA PHE A 172 3.74 -1.19 5.80
C PHE A 172 3.34 -2.65 6.04
N SER A 173 2.27 -2.91 6.81
CA SER A 173 1.75 -4.27 7.06
C SER A 173 1.32 -5.02 5.80
N TYR A 174 1.06 -4.34 4.68
CA TYR A 174 0.66 -4.94 3.39
C TYR A 174 1.76 -4.91 2.34
N THR A 175 2.96 -4.45 2.70
CA THR A 175 4.09 -4.39 1.77
C THR A 175 4.78 -5.75 1.67
N ASN A 176 5.57 -5.93 0.61
CA ASN A 176 6.48 -7.08 0.45
C ASN A 176 7.95 -6.72 0.72
N ASP A 177 8.24 -5.53 1.24
CA ASP A 177 9.60 -5.05 1.50
C ASP A 177 9.92 -5.05 3.01
N GLY A 178 10.40 -6.19 3.49
CA GLY A 178 10.73 -6.34 4.91
C GLY A 178 11.95 -5.52 5.33
N CYS A 179 12.86 -5.19 4.41
CA CYS A 179 14.01 -4.36 4.73
C CYS A 179 13.58 -2.93 5.02
N GLN A 180 12.75 -2.33 4.15
CA GLN A 180 12.19 -1.00 4.40
C GLN A 180 11.29 -0.98 5.63
N CYS A 181 10.45 -2.00 5.81
CA CYS A 181 9.62 -2.11 7.01
C CYS A 181 10.48 -2.12 8.29
N ALA A 182 11.58 -2.87 8.31
CA ALA A 182 12.51 -2.86 9.43
C ALA A 182 13.12 -1.47 9.70
N MET A 183 13.57 -0.78 8.65
CA MET A 183 14.15 0.57 8.80
C MET A 183 13.11 1.56 9.35
N PHE A 184 11.88 1.50 8.84
CA PHE A 184 10.76 2.27 9.35
C PHE A 184 10.50 1.98 10.83
N LEU A 185 10.43 0.71 11.24
CA LEU A 185 10.18 0.32 12.62
C LEU A 185 11.30 0.76 13.57
N ILE A 186 12.55 0.73 13.13
CA ILE A 186 13.70 1.24 13.91
C ILE A 186 13.53 2.74 14.15
N GLU A 187 13.29 3.51 13.09
CA GLU A 187 13.09 4.96 13.21
C GLU A 187 11.87 5.28 14.09
N TYR A 188 10.77 4.57 13.89
CA TYR A 188 9.55 4.77 14.64
C TYR A 188 9.74 4.46 16.14
N HIS A 189 10.46 3.39 16.49
CA HIS A 189 10.81 3.10 17.88
C HIS A 189 11.69 4.20 18.49
N ILE A 190 12.76 4.59 17.80
CA ILE A 190 13.72 5.58 18.30
C ILE A 190 13.05 6.94 18.56
N LEU A 191 12.13 7.35 17.70
CA LEU A 191 11.53 8.68 17.74
C LEU A 191 10.20 8.73 18.51
N SER A 192 9.53 7.61 18.76
CA SER A 192 8.19 7.60 19.35
C SER A 192 7.92 6.48 20.35
N GLY A 193 8.80 5.49 20.49
CA GLY A 193 8.65 4.36 21.41
C GLY A 193 9.40 4.54 22.73
N PHE A 194 9.01 3.76 23.74
CA PHE A 194 9.77 3.68 24.99
C PHE A 194 10.96 2.71 24.85
N PRO A 195 12.08 2.92 25.57
CA PRO A 195 13.24 2.03 25.49
C PRO A 195 12.96 0.55 25.78
N GLY A 196 11.96 0.26 26.63
CA GLY A 196 11.54 -1.09 26.98
C GLY A 196 10.69 -1.81 25.94
N GLU A 197 10.22 -1.11 24.90
CA GLU A 197 9.30 -1.64 23.88
C GLU A 197 10.00 -2.11 22.61
N ILE A 198 11.33 -2.06 22.57
CA ILE A 198 12.16 -2.40 21.42
C ILE A 198 11.80 -3.75 20.77
N ASP A 199 11.44 -4.75 21.59
CA ASP A 199 11.04 -6.06 21.11
C ASP A 199 9.58 -6.10 20.63
N LEU A 200 8.72 -5.21 21.13
CA LEU A 200 7.29 -5.14 20.78
C LEU A 200 7.05 -4.65 19.35
N PHE A 201 7.81 -3.64 18.89
CA PHE A 201 7.63 -3.04 17.56
C PHE A 201 7.79 -4.07 16.43
N VAL A 202 8.90 -4.82 16.46
CA VAL A 202 9.17 -5.86 15.46
C VAL A 202 8.28 -7.08 15.65
N THR A 203 7.98 -7.46 16.90
CA THR A 203 7.11 -8.59 17.20
C THR A 203 5.72 -8.39 16.59
N GLN A 204 5.12 -7.22 16.83
CA GLN A 204 3.81 -6.91 16.30
C GLN A 204 3.78 -6.95 14.76
N ALA A 205 4.79 -6.38 14.10
CA ALA A 205 4.87 -6.40 12.63
C ALA A 205 5.04 -7.82 12.09
N VAL A 206 5.93 -8.63 12.68
CA VAL A 206 6.17 -10.02 12.26
C VAL A 206 4.90 -10.86 12.40
N LEU A 207 4.21 -10.76 13.55
CA LEU A 207 2.97 -11.50 13.78
C LEU A 207 1.87 -11.09 12.78
N GLN A 208 1.75 -9.80 12.46
CA GLN A 208 0.80 -9.31 11.44
C GLN A 208 1.12 -9.85 10.05
N PHE A 209 2.39 -9.83 9.62
CA PHE A 209 2.79 -10.41 8.33
C PHE A 209 2.49 -11.91 8.25
N LEU A 210 2.72 -12.65 9.33
CA LEU A 210 2.38 -14.07 9.40
C LEU A 210 0.86 -14.30 9.28
N CYS A 211 0.04 -13.47 9.94
CA CYS A 211 -1.43 -13.53 9.79
C CYS A 211 -1.90 -13.25 8.35
N LEU A 212 -1.14 -12.47 7.60
CA LEU A 212 -1.37 -12.19 6.16
C LEU A 212 -0.73 -13.23 5.23
N ARG A 213 -0.23 -14.35 5.75
CA ARG A 213 0.50 -15.40 4.99
C ARG A 213 1.77 -14.86 4.29
N ASN A 214 2.33 -13.75 4.76
CA ASN A 214 3.52 -13.13 4.20
C ASN A 214 4.79 -13.47 5.00
N GLN A 215 5.12 -14.76 5.03
CA GLN A 215 6.31 -15.26 5.73
C GLN A 215 7.65 -14.67 5.21
N PRO A 216 7.87 -14.48 3.89
CA PRO A 216 9.13 -13.91 3.40
C PRO A 216 9.42 -12.50 3.93
N THR A 217 8.39 -11.63 3.96
CA THR A 217 8.51 -10.28 4.52
C THR A 217 8.64 -10.31 6.04
N ALA A 218 7.95 -11.22 6.74
CA ALA A 218 8.11 -11.42 8.18
C ALA A 218 9.57 -11.74 8.54
N ASN A 219 10.17 -12.73 7.86
CA ASN A 219 11.56 -13.14 8.03
C ASN A 219 12.54 -11.99 7.75
N THR A 220 12.36 -11.32 6.61
CA THR A 220 13.25 -10.22 6.19
C THR A 220 13.17 -9.04 7.15
N THR A 221 11.96 -8.69 7.62
CA THR A 221 11.74 -7.62 8.61
C THR A 221 12.45 -7.94 9.92
N PHE A 222 12.27 -9.16 10.44
CA PHE A 222 12.87 -9.56 11.71
C PHE A 222 14.40 -9.50 11.66
N ILE A 223 15.01 -10.05 10.61
CA ILE A 223 16.47 -10.08 10.44
C ILE A 223 17.03 -8.67 10.31
N ASN A 224 16.44 -7.82 9.45
CA ASN A 224 16.94 -6.47 9.24
C ASN A 224 16.72 -5.58 10.47
N TYR A 225 15.61 -5.75 11.19
CA TYR A 225 15.37 -4.99 12.41
C TYR A 225 16.40 -5.33 13.49
N THR A 226 16.53 -6.62 13.80
CA THR A 226 17.44 -7.09 14.86
C THR A 226 18.92 -6.84 14.56
N SER A 227 19.31 -6.85 13.28
CA SER A 227 20.69 -6.59 12.87
C SER A 227 21.08 -5.12 12.89
N ASN A 228 20.12 -4.20 12.68
CA ASN A 228 20.41 -2.77 12.50
C ASN A 228 19.93 -1.89 13.66
N HIS A 229 19.07 -2.40 14.56
CA HIS A 229 18.56 -1.58 15.65
C HIS A 229 19.65 -1.26 16.70
N PRO A 230 19.94 0.00 17.02
CA PRO A 230 21.05 0.38 17.91
C PRO A 230 20.90 -0.14 19.35
N GLY A 231 19.66 -0.28 19.83
CA GLY A 231 19.33 -0.88 21.13
C GLY A 231 19.49 -2.42 21.20
N ILE A 232 19.77 -3.11 20.09
CA ILE A 232 19.98 -4.56 20.06
C ILE A 232 21.46 -4.84 19.84
N HIS A 233 22.17 -5.21 20.90
CA HIS A 233 23.63 -5.35 20.86
C HIS A 233 24.13 -6.69 20.29
N ARG A 234 23.23 -7.60 19.93
CA ARG A 234 23.55 -8.89 19.31
C ARG A 234 22.76 -9.03 18.01
N THR A 235 23.46 -9.27 16.92
CA THR A 235 22.87 -9.44 15.58
C THR A 235 22.27 -10.83 15.35
N ASN A 236 22.70 -11.83 16.14
CA ASN A 236 22.22 -13.21 16.05
C ASN A 236 21.61 -13.67 17.38
N TYR A 237 20.66 -14.60 17.28
CA TYR A 237 20.11 -15.30 18.43
C TYR A 237 21.21 -16.12 19.16
N PRO A 238 21.15 -16.28 20.51
CA PRO A 238 20.11 -15.77 21.41
C PRO A 238 20.30 -14.29 21.78
N TYR A 239 19.19 -13.54 21.68
CA TYR A 239 19.05 -12.15 22.09
C TYR A 239 18.87 -12.04 23.61
N LYS A 240 19.12 -10.84 24.16
CA LYS A 240 18.86 -10.56 25.58
C LYS A 240 17.36 -10.53 25.89
N GLN A 241 16.56 -10.10 24.93
CA GLN A 241 15.11 -10.00 25.02
C GLN A 241 14.46 -11.37 24.75
N PRO A 242 13.74 -11.95 25.72
CA PRO A 242 13.08 -13.24 25.52
C PRO A 242 12.07 -13.23 24.36
N LEU A 243 11.36 -12.12 24.16
CA LEU A 243 10.36 -12.00 23.09
C LEU A 243 11.00 -12.06 21.67
N LEU A 244 12.20 -11.50 21.49
CA LEU A 244 12.92 -11.65 20.22
C LEU A 244 13.33 -13.11 19.98
N ASN A 245 13.72 -13.83 21.02
CA ASN A 245 14.02 -15.26 20.91
C ASN A 245 12.76 -16.07 20.55
N PHE A 246 11.62 -15.73 21.16
CA PHE A 246 10.33 -16.31 20.79
C PHE A 246 10.05 -16.14 19.29
N ILE A 247 10.19 -14.93 18.75
CA ILE A 247 9.95 -14.68 17.32
C ILE A 247 10.95 -15.40 16.43
N ALA A 248 12.24 -15.43 16.79
CA ALA A 248 13.23 -16.21 16.05
C ALA A 248 12.86 -17.70 15.98
N PHE A 249 12.45 -18.31 17.09
CA PHE A 249 12.01 -19.71 17.11
C PHE A 249 10.69 -19.92 16.38
N LEU A 250 9.73 -18.99 16.51
CA LEU A 250 8.44 -19.07 15.82
C LEU A 250 8.65 -19.15 14.30
N LEU A 251 9.48 -18.27 13.75
CA LEU A 251 9.81 -18.27 12.32
C LEU A 251 10.46 -19.59 11.88
N LEU A 252 11.40 -20.14 12.67
CA LEU A 252 12.03 -21.44 12.40
C LEU A 252 11.04 -22.63 12.46
N ILE A 253 10.08 -22.61 13.38
CA ILE A 253 9.09 -23.67 13.53
C ILE A 253 8.08 -23.63 12.39
N ILE A 254 7.66 -22.43 11.96
CA ILE A 254 6.78 -22.25 10.81
C ILE A 254 7.40 -22.85 9.54
N GLU A 255 8.71 -22.66 9.32
CA GLU A 255 9.43 -23.27 8.20
C GLU A 255 9.42 -24.81 8.23
N LYS A 256 9.41 -25.40 9.44
CA LYS A 256 9.41 -26.86 9.62
C LYS A 256 8.02 -27.48 9.72
N GLY A 257 6.98 -26.69 10.01
CA GLY A 257 5.60 -27.15 10.18
C GLY A 257 5.34 -28.04 11.40
N ASN A 258 6.17 -27.96 12.46
CA ASN A 258 6.03 -28.82 13.64
C ASN A 258 5.03 -28.21 14.66
N VAL A 259 3.84 -28.80 14.73
CA VAL A 259 2.74 -28.38 15.60
C VAL A 259 3.07 -28.49 17.10
N GLU A 260 3.74 -29.58 17.51
CA GLU A 260 4.09 -29.81 18.92
C GLU A 260 5.10 -28.77 19.40
N GLN A 261 6.11 -28.47 18.58
CA GLN A 261 7.10 -27.43 18.89
C GLN A 261 6.47 -26.05 18.99
N TYR A 262 5.49 -25.75 18.12
CA TYR A 262 4.75 -24.49 18.19
C TYR A 262 4.00 -24.35 19.52
N ALA A 263 3.27 -25.39 19.95
CA ALA A 263 2.54 -25.37 21.22
C ALA A 263 3.47 -25.19 22.43
N ILE A 264 4.57 -25.96 22.48
CA ILE A 264 5.60 -25.84 23.53
C ILE A 264 6.21 -24.44 23.55
N LEU A 265 6.51 -23.86 22.38
CA LEU A 265 7.07 -22.52 22.27
C LEU A 265 6.11 -21.47 22.85
N CYS A 266 4.84 -21.53 22.46
CA CYS A 266 3.81 -20.63 22.97
C CYS A 266 3.66 -20.75 24.49
N GLU A 267 3.62 -21.96 25.05
CA GLU A 267 3.51 -22.20 26.49
C GLU A 267 4.72 -21.64 27.26
N HIS A 268 5.93 -21.93 26.79
CA HIS A 268 7.16 -21.51 27.46
C HIS A 268 7.34 -19.98 27.48
N TYR A 269 6.89 -19.28 26.43
CA TYR A 269 7.06 -17.83 26.30
C TYR A 269 5.82 -17.01 26.71
N GLN A 270 4.81 -17.61 27.35
CA GLN A 270 3.61 -16.91 27.81
C GLN A 270 3.91 -15.59 28.55
N PRO A 271 4.89 -15.48 29.47
CA PRO A 271 5.17 -14.20 30.14
C PRO A 271 5.65 -13.09 29.20
N SER A 272 6.29 -13.45 28.09
CA SER A 272 6.73 -12.50 27.07
C SER A 272 5.62 -12.15 26.09
N ILE A 273 4.78 -13.13 25.73
CA ILE A 273 3.63 -12.95 24.84
C ILE A 273 2.60 -12.02 25.49
N HIS A 274 2.30 -12.21 26.77
CA HIS A 274 1.33 -11.39 27.51
C HIS A 274 1.74 -9.94 27.76
N LYS A 275 2.95 -9.52 27.34
CA LYS A 275 3.31 -8.09 27.33
C LYS A 275 2.37 -7.27 26.43
N ASP A 276 1.84 -7.87 25.38
CA ASP A 276 0.79 -7.30 24.53
C ASP A 276 -0.38 -8.30 24.41
N PRO A 277 -1.57 -7.98 24.97
CA PRO A 277 -2.73 -8.87 24.92
C PRO A 277 -3.17 -9.28 23.51
N THR A 278 -2.82 -8.51 22.47
CA THR A 278 -3.18 -8.81 21.09
C THR A 278 -2.37 -9.96 20.49
N TYR A 279 -1.21 -10.29 21.07
CA TYR A 279 -0.33 -11.33 20.52
C TYR A 279 -0.95 -12.72 20.55
N SER A 280 -1.71 -13.05 21.59
CA SER A 280 -2.39 -14.35 21.67
C SER A 280 -3.35 -14.57 20.48
N GLN A 281 -4.05 -13.53 20.04
CA GLN A 281 -4.97 -13.61 18.91
C GLN A 281 -4.23 -13.77 17.57
N TYR A 282 -3.12 -13.05 17.38
CA TYR A 282 -2.27 -13.29 16.21
C TYR A 282 -1.75 -14.73 16.20
N LEU A 283 -1.33 -15.24 17.36
CA LEU A 283 -0.83 -16.60 17.49
C LEU A 283 -1.91 -17.62 17.19
N ASP A 284 -3.13 -17.48 17.70
CA ASP A 284 -4.26 -18.35 17.36
C ASP A 284 -4.49 -18.39 15.83
N LYS A 285 -4.41 -17.21 15.18
CA LYS A 285 -4.54 -17.11 13.72
C LYS A 285 -3.39 -17.79 12.98
N ILE A 286 -2.16 -17.61 13.44
CA ILE A 286 -0.96 -18.27 12.91
C ILE A 286 -1.06 -19.78 13.07
N GLY A 287 -1.54 -20.26 14.23
CA GLY A 287 -1.87 -21.65 14.53
C GLY A 287 -2.80 -22.26 13.49
N GLN A 288 -3.88 -21.55 13.14
CA GLN A 288 -4.82 -21.96 12.10
C GLN A 288 -4.17 -21.96 10.71
N ILE A 289 -3.41 -20.92 10.36
CA ILE A 289 -2.84 -20.71 9.02
C ILE A 289 -1.75 -21.73 8.68
N PHE A 290 -0.80 -21.95 9.60
CA PHE A 290 0.42 -22.72 9.34
C PHE A 290 0.41 -24.13 9.92
N PHE A 291 -0.42 -24.38 10.95
CA PHE A 291 -0.42 -25.65 11.68
C PHE A 291 -1.78 -26.38 11.65
N GLY A 292 -2.81 -25.78 11.04
CA GLY A 292 -4.15 -26.37 10.93
C GLY A 292 -4.87 -26.55 12.27
N ILE A 293 -4.44 -25.82 13.30
CA ILE A 293 -5.04 -25.88 14.64
C ILE A 293 -6.45 -25.30 14.55
N PRO A 294 -7.50 -26.00 15.06
CA PRO A 294 -8.85 -25.47 15.02
C PRO A 294 -8.96 -24.20 15.87
N PRO A 295 -9.85 -23.26 15.49
CA PRO A 295 -10.04 -22.05 16.27
C PRO A 295 -10.46 -22.40 17.71
N PRO A 296 -10.00 -21.63 18.71
CA PRO A 296 -10.41 -21.85 20.10
C PRO A 296 -11.93 -21.82 20.20
N LYS A 297 -12.50 -22.71 21.03
CA LYS A 297 -13.94 -22.73 21.27
C LYS A 297 -14.34 -21.37 21.84
N LYS A 298 -15.09 -20.58 21.07
CA LYS A 298 -15.49 -19.21 21.40
C LYS A 298 -16.29 -19.18 22.71
N GLU A 299 -15.63 -18.97 23.84
CA GLU A 299 -16.29 -18.30 24.96
C GLU A 299 -16.39 -16.83 24.57
N LYS A 300 -17.62 -16.36 24.35
CA LYS A 300 -17.92 -14.97 23.99
C LYS A 300 -17.63 -14.05 25.19
N SER A 301 -16.35 -13.81 25.46
CA SER A 301 -15.89 -12.79 26.39
C SER A 301 -15.75 -11.48 25.61
N GLY A 302 -16.48 -10.45 26.02
CA GLY A 302 -16.80 -9.24 25.25
C GLY A 302 -15.64 -8.42 24.68
N ILE A 303 -14.39 -8.67 25.09
CA ILE A 303 -13.19 -8.01 24.54
C ILE A 303 -12.61 -8.78 23.34
N PHE A 304 -12.76 -10.11 23.29
CA PHE A 304 -12.24 -10.95 22.21
C PHE A 304 -12.99 -10.73 20.88
N GLY A 305 -14.31 -10.53 20.91
CA GLY A 305 -15.10 -10.24 19.70
C GLY A 305 -14.88 -8.83 19.13
N LEU A 306 -14.60 -7.84 19.99
CA LEU A 306 -14.28 -6.47 19.56
C LEU A 306 -12.92 -6.40 18.84
N LEU A 307 -11.98 -7.25 19.24
CA LEU A 307 -10.64 -7.30 18.64
C LEU A 307 -10.56 -8.16 17.38
N ASP A 308 -11.41 -9.19 17.22
CA ASP A 308 -11.62 -9.85 15.92
C ASP A 308 -12.11 -8.83 14.88
N ASN A 309 -13.08 -7.98 15.25
CA ASN A 309 -13.53 -6.86 14.43
C ASN A 309 -12.44 -5.79 14.24
N LEU A 310 -11.57 -5.58 15.23
CA LEU A 310 -10.42 -4.67 15.09
C LEU A 310 -9.35 -5.24 14.16
N MET A 311 -9.07 -6.54 14.19
CA MET A 311 -8.18 -7.17 13.21
C MET A 311 -8.80 -7.09 11.84
N GLU A 312 -10.09 -7.40 11.70
CA GLU A 312 -10.80 -7.26 10.44
C GLU A 312 -10.79 -5.80 9.96
N SER A 313 -10.93 -4.82 10.85
CA SER A 313 -10.82 -3.37 10.59
C SER A 313 -9.38 -2.89 10.31
N MET A 314 -8.37 -3.47 10.97
CA MET A 314 -6.95 -3.21 10.70
C MET A 314 -6.54 -3.84 9.37
N PHE A 315 -7.19 -4.92 8.97
CA PHE A 315 -7.02 -5.64 7.71
C PHE A 315 -7.94 -5.14 6.59
N SER A 316 -9.04 -4.45 6.88
CA SER A 316 -9.95 -3.85 5.91
C SER A 316 -9.65 -2.37 5.77
N THR A 317 -9.19 -1.96 4.61
CA THR A 317 -9.27 -0.55 4.20
C THR A 317 -10.74 -0.13 4.25
N GLU A 318 -11.06 0.87 5.07
CA GLU A 318 -12.38 1.52 5.13
C GLU A 318 -12.77 1.98 3.71
N SER A 319 -13.56 1.16 3.02
CA SER A 319 -14.11 1.45 1.70
C SER A 319 -15.55 0.94 1.56
N SER A 320 -16.22 0.68 2.69
CA SER A 320 -17.52 0.02 2.75
C SER A 320 -18.55 0.81 3.55
N GLU A 321 -18.71 2.11 3.28
CA GLU A 321 -19.93 2.84 3.69
C GLU A 321 -20.72 3.51 2.53
N GLU A 322 -20.26 3.45 1.28
CA GLU A 322 -21.02 4.03 0.14
C GLU A 322 -21.67 3.01 -0.81
N THR A 323 -21.30 1.72 -0.74
CA THR A 323 -21.86 0.72 -1.67
C THR A 323 -23.25 0.21 -1.28
N GLU A 324 -23.68 0.38 -0.02
CA GLU A 324 -25.01 -0.07 0.43
C GLU A 324 -26.14 0.93 0.11
N LYS A 325 -25.83 2.20 -0.19
CA LYS A 325 -26.86 3.22 -0.50
C LYS A 325 -27.28 3.25 -1.97
N MET A 326 -26.53 2.64 -2.88
CA MET A 326 -26.91 2.55 -4.30
C MET A 326 -27.75 1.30 -4.64
N ALA A 327 -27.73 0.27 -3.80
CA ALA A 327 -28.56 -0.92 -4.01
C ALA A 327 -30.03 -0.70 -3.61
N VAL A 328 -30.29 0.14 -2.59
CA VAL A 328 -31.66 0.38 -2.09
C VAL A 328 -32.47 1.33 -2.99
N VAL A 329 -31.82 2.16 -3.82
CA VAL A 329 -32.54 3.07 -4.73
C VAL A 329 -32.96 2.38 -6.05
N ALA A 330 -32.42 1.19 -6.34
CA ALA A 330 -32.74 0.44 -7.56
C ALA A 330 -33.93 -0.54 -7.41
N GLU A 331 -34.44 -0.76 -6.19
CA GLU A 331 -35.57 -1.67 -5.92
C GLU A 331 -36.92 -0.97 -5.69
N GLU A 332 -36.99 0.37 -5.79
CA GLU A 332 -38.26 1.14 -5.67
C GLU A 332 -38.78 1.72 -7.01
N VAL A 333 -38.30 1.22 -8.14
CA VAL A 333 -38.91 1.53 -9.45
C VAL A 333 -39.12 0.24 -10.24
N ASP A 334 -40.14 -0.51 -9.83
CA ASP A 334 -41.00 -1.30 -10.72
C ASP A 334 -42.40 -1.45 -10.12
#